data_AF-A0A6L9FJB3-F1
#
_entry.id   AF-A0A6L9FJB3-F1
#
_cell.length_a   1.000
_cell.length_b   1.000
_cell.length_c   1.000
_cell.angle_alpha   90.00
_cell.angle_beta   90.00
_cell.angle_gamma   90.00
#
_symmetry.space_group_name_H-M   'P 1'
#
loop_
_entity.id
_entity.type
_entity.pdbx_description
1 polymer ?
#
loop_
_entity_poly.entity_id
_entity_poly.type
_entity_poly.pdbx_seq_one_letter_code
_entity_poly.pdbx_strand_id
1 'polypeptide(L)' 'SVDNAKFRKPVTPGDQLVIEVEFVKERRGIAAFNGVAKVDGDVVCSAELKCARREF' A
#
# COMPACT_ATOMS: atom_id res chain seq x y z
N SER A 1 -6.52 -9.00 1.22
CA SER A 1 -6.94 -8.61 -0.12
C SER A 1 -6.22 -7.33 -0.51
N VAL A 2 -6.21 -7.01 -1.81
CA VAL A 2 -5.76 -5.74 -2.34
C VAL A 2 -6.94 -5.17 -3.13
N ASP A 3 -7.46 -4.04 -2.68
CA ASP A 3 -8.61 -3.37 -3.26
C ASP A 3 -8.18 -1.98 -3.76
N ASN A 4 -8.88 -1.42 -4.75
CA ASN A 4 -8.64 -0.06 -5.27
C ASN A 4 -7.19 0.24 -5.67
N ALA A 5 -6.44 -0.78 -6.11
CA ALA A 5 -5.09 -0.59 -6.61
C ALA A 5 -5.10 0.28 -7.88
N LYS A 6 -4.34 1.37 -7.86
CA LYS A 6 -4.16 2.28 -9.00
C LYS A 6 -2.69 2.47 -9.29
N PHE A 7 -2.28 2.15 -10.52
CA PHE A 7 -0.93 2.34 -11.02
C PHE A 7 -0.94 3.53 -11.97
N ARG A 8 -0.24 4.60 -11.61
CA ARG A 8 -0.29 5.89 -12.33
C ARG A 8 0.87 6.05 -13.31
N LYS A 9 2.06 5.59 -12.93
CA LYS A 9 3.29 5.67 -13.72
C LYS A 9 4.11 4.39 -13.51
N PRO A 10 4.81 3.87 -14.53
CA PRO A 10 5.75 2.77 -14.35
C PRO A 10 6.93 3.24 -13.50
N VAL A 11 7.42 2.36 -12.62
CA VAL A 11 8.66 2.54 -11.85
C VAL A 11 9.78 1.82 -12.60
N THR A 12 10.95 2.43 -12.68
CA THR A 12 12.09 1.97 -13.49
C THR A 12 13.37 1.85 -12.65
N PRO A 13 14.40 1.14 -13.13
CA PRO A 13 15.68 1.05 -12.42
C PRO A 13 16.28 2.43 -12.17
N GLY A 14 16.66 2.70 -10.93
CA GLY A 14 17.16 4.00 -10.47
C GLY A 14 16.17 4.78 -9.61
N ASP A 15 14.87 4.48 -9.72
CA ASP A 15 13.85 5.12 -8.88
C ASP A 15 13.96 4.67 -7.42
N GLN A 16 13.93 5.62 -6.48
CA GLN A 16 13.71 5.30 -5.08
C GLN A 16 12.21 5.27 -4.79
N LEU A 17 11.69 4.08 -4.48
CA LEU A 17 10.30 3.90 -4.09
C LEU A 17 10.11 4.19 -2.60
N VAL A 18 9.37 5.25 -2.27
CA VAL A 18 8.96 5.57 -0.90
C VAL A 18 7.54 5.03 -0.70
N ILE A 19 7.39 4.08 0.22
CA ILE A 19 6.09 3.45 0.54
C ILE A 19 5.61 3.97 1.89
N GLU A 20 4.47 4.64 1.88
CA GLU A 20 3.77 5.13 3.06
C GLU A 20 2.55 4.24 3.29
N VAL A 21 2.37 3.78 4.53
CA VAL A 21 1.25 2.93 4.91
C VAL A 21 0.59 3.52 6.15
N GLU A 22 -0.71 3.78 6.04
CA GLU A 22 -1.54 4.25 7.14
C GLU A 22 -2.42 3.10 7.66
N PHE A 23 -2.37 2.85 8.97
CA PHE A 23 -3.31 1.94 9.61
C PHE A 23 -4.69 2.57 9.68
N VAL A 24 -5.70 1.86 9.18
CA VAL A 24 -7.09 2.35 9.19
C VAL A 24 -7.84 1.76 10.37
N LYS A 25 -7.88 0.44 10.49
CA LYS A 25 -8.60 -0.27 11.56
C LYS A 25 -8.25 -1.74 11.58
N GLU A 26 -8.55 -2.38 12.70
CA GLU A 26 -8.55 -3.84 12.82
C GLU A 26 -9.90 -4.32 13.36
N ARG A 27 -10.43 -5.41 12.77
CA ARG A 27 -11.66 -6.05 13.25
C ARG A 27 -11.62 -7.55 12.97
N ARG A 28 -11.88 -8.36 13.99
CA ARG A 28 -11.93 -9.85 13.89
C ARG A 28 -10.64 -10.43 13.27
N GLY A 29 -9.48 -9.92 13.68
CA GLY A 29 -8.18 -10.38 13.19
C GLY A 29 -7.84 -9.95 11.76
N ILE A 30 -8.63 -9.06 11.16
CA ILE A 30 -8.36 -8.46 9.85
C ILE A 30 -8.00 -6.99 10.04
N ALA A 31 -6.76 -6.63 9.71
CA ALA A 31 -6.27 -5.26 9.70
C ALA A 31 -6.40 -4.66 8.30
N ALA A 32 -6.84 -3.40 8.22
CA ALA A 32 -7.00 -2.63 7.00
C ALA A 32 -6.02 -1.45 6.97
N PHE A 33 -5.47 -1.17 5.80
CA PHE A 33 -4.46 -0.13 5.59
C PHE A 33 -4.69 0.62 4.28
N ASN A 34 -4.33 1.90 4.26
CA ASN A 34 -4.19 2.68 3.04
C ASN A 34 -2.69 2.76 2.69
N GLY A 35 -2.32 2.32 1.50
CA GLY A 35 -0.94 2.36 1.01
C GLY A 35 -0.79 3.35 -0.14
N VAL A 36 0.27 4.14 -0.11
CA VAL A 36 0.70 5.02 -1.21
C VAL A 36 2.18 4.79 -1.46
N ALA A 37 2.55 4.66 -2.74
CA ALA A 37 3.94 4.60 -3.16
C ALA A 37 4.27 5.84 -3.99
N LYS A 38 5.42 6.46 -3.72
CA LYS A 38 5.92 7.66 -4.38
C LYS A 38 7.33 7.46 -4.93
N VAL A 39 7.64 8.17 -6.02
CA VAL A 39 9.00 8.36 -6.56
C VAL A 39 9.18 9.85 -6.75
N ASP A 40 10.27 10.43 -6.23
CA ASP A 40 10.52 11.89 -6.26
C ASP A 40 9.34 12.74 -5.74
N GLY A 41 8.58 12.20 -4.77
CA GLY A 41 7.39 12.84 -4.19
C GLY A 41 6.09 12.63 -4.99
N ASP A 42 6.16 12.17 -6.24
CA ASP A 42 5.01 11.88 -7.08
C ASP A 42 4.39 10.52 -6.75
N VAL A 43 3.06 10.46 -6.61
CA VAL A 43 2.35 9.19 -6.40
C VAL A 43 2.38 8.33 -7.66
N VAL A 44 3.04 7.17 -7.56
CA VAL A 44 3.13 6.18 -8.65
C VAL A 44 2.14 5.03 -8.45
N CYS A 45 1.80 4.69 -7.21
CA CYS A 45 0.81 3.66 -6.89
C CYS A 45 0.03 4.00 -5.60
N SER A 46 -1.21 3.53 -5.51
CA SER A 46 -2.00 3.54 -4.27
C SER A 46 -2.86 2.28 -4.19
N ALA A 47 -3.12 1.77 -2.98
CA ALA A 47 -4.01 0.63 -2.78
C ALA A 47 -4.61 0.61 -1.36
N GLU A 48 -5.77 -0.03 -1.22
CA GLU A 48 -6.33 -0.44 0.07
C GLU A 48 -5.94 -1.90 0.35
N LEU A 49 -5.31 -2.14 1.49
CA LEU A 49 -4.77 -3.45 1.85
C LEU A 49 -5.57 -4.01 3.03
N LYS A 50 -5.87 -5.31 2.99
CA LYS A 50 -6.42 -6.05 4.14
C LYS A 50 -5.58 -7.28 4.44
N CYS A 51 -5.10 -7.40 5.67
CA CYS A 51 -4.25 -8.50 6.12
C CYS A 51 -4.98 -9.28 7.23
N ALA A 52 -5.07 -10.60 7.08
CA ALA A 52 -5.53 -11.47 8.16
C ALA A 52 -4.31 -11.97 8.93
N ARG A 53 -4.22 -11.62 10.22
CA ARG A 53 -3.11 -12.11 11.06
C ARG A 53 -3.35 -13.59 11.34
N ARG A 54 -2.37 -14.43 10.99
CA ARG A 54 -2.31 -15.82 11.46
C ARG A 54 -1.24 -15.89 12.54
N GLU A 55 -1.57 -16.49 13.67
CA GLU A 55 -0.58 -16.83 14.70
C GLU A 55 0.25 -18.01 14.20
N PHE A 56 1.56 -17.97 14.47
CA PHE A 56 2.51 -19.03 14.14
C PHE A 56 2.64 -20.01 15.30
#